data_AF-A0A954P8G3-F1
#
_entry.id   AF-A0A954P8G3-F1
#
_cell.length_a   1.000
_cell.length_b   1.000
_cell.length_c   1.000
_cell.angle_alpha   90.00
_cell.angle_beta   90.00
_cell.angle_gamma   90.00
#
_symmetry.space_group_name_H-M   'P 1'
#
loop_
_entity.id
_entity.type
_entity.pdbx_description
1 polymer ?
#
loop_
_entity_poly.entity_id
_entity_poly.type
_entity_poly.pdbx_seq_one_letter_code
_entity_poly.pdbx_strand_id
1 'polypeptide(L)'
;LGIDQARLPDGETVSIVSRLPGQPVTWRSLELRRKPIRAEMERWRTQWNPYSQCSWPPEDNLIESFRTRVVDRAKALIGADLARSEKFSTSIKDGIDIRETLRHWYDGDIYVKVMPPSVGKIDCCVMLFDTPADPRDYPWKTTWFAEHDEESTLAFFASDFKDEIIGPGIALATYGGAMFLFPPVPIPDIWTDPRLDFTDDLENRLIAAACLHARERQIALLSPKAPGALWRRTAKKFHRQLVHIPLTQFNDAMIQQLRMVHVLNGREVRSFAEHFIRKS
;
A
#
# COMPACT_ATOMS: atom_id res chain seq x y z
N LEU A 1 35.40 20.20 7.43
CA LEU A 1 36.08 20.24 8.74
C LEU A 1 36.41 18.81 9.12
N GLY A 2 37.64 18.34 8.87
CA GLY A 2 37.94 16.91 9.06
C GLY A 2 39.42 16.55 9.23
N ILE A 3 40.30 17.53 9.46
CA ILE A 3 41.73 17.29 9.68
C ILE A 3 42.32 18.08 10.87
N ASP A 4 41.48 18.73 11.69
CA ASP A 4 41.88 19.46 12.91
C ASP A 4 43.04 20.45 12.75
N GLN A 5 43.16 21.06 11.56
CA GLN A 5 44.20 22.02 11.22
C GLN A 5 43.61 23.31 10.66
N ALA A 6 44.20 24.45 11.03
CA ALA A 6 43.90 25.76 10.47
C ALA A 6 45.20 26.43 10.01
N ARG A 7 45.12 27.19 8.91
CA ARG A 7 46.25 27.96 8.41
C ARG A 7 46.09 29.43 8.81
N LEU A 8 47.08 29.96 9.52
CA LEU A 8 47.14 31.36 9.92
C LEU A 8 47.54 32.25 8.73
N PRO A 9 47.29 33.58 8.80
CA PRO A 9 47.56 34.50 7.69
C PRO A 9 49.04 34.61 7.29
N ASP A 10 49.95 34.28 8.20
CA ASP A 10 51.41 34.16 7.98
C ASP A 10 51.80 32.85 7.27
N GLY A 11 50.84 31.96 7.04
CA GLY A 11 51.01 30.69 6.37
C GLY A 11 51.32 29.52 7.29
N GLU A 12 51.47 29.73 8.60
CA GLU A 12 51.72 28.69 9.59
C GLU A 12 50.46 27.83 9.79
N THR A 13 50.62 26.50 9.87
CA THR A 13 49.51 25.58 10.09
C THR A 13 49.47 25.15 11.55
N VAL A 14 48.39 25.48 12.24
CA VAL A 14 48.18 25.19 13.67
C VAL A 14 47.13 24.11 13.86
N SER A 15 47.30 23.29 14.90
CA SER A 15 46.29 22.33 15.34
C SER A 15 45.16 23.05 16.06
N ILE A 16 43.91 22.76 15.69
CA ILE A 16 42.72 23.36 16.29
C ILE A 16 41.78 22.28 16.81
N VAL A 17 41.23 22.50 18.01
CA VAL A 17 40.26 21.60 18.62
C VAL A 17 38.87 22.25 18.54
N SER A 18 37.93 21.59 17.86
CA SER A 18 36.53 22.06 17.84
C SER A 18 35.91 21.90 19.23
N ARG A 19 35.35 22.97 19.78
CA ARG A 19 34.62 22.95 21.06
C ARG A 19 33.18 22.44 20.94
N LEU A 20 32.69 22.25 19.72
CA LEU A 20 31.42 21.62 19.40
C LEU A 20 31.70 20.43 18.46
N PRO A 21 32.44 19.41 18.92
CA PRO A 21 32.58 18.19 18.13
C PRO A 21 31.18 17.59 18.04
N GLY A 22 30.65 17.46 16.82
CA GLY A 22 29.36 16.81 16.61
C GLY A 22 29.39 15.34 17.06
N GLN A 23 28.37 14.58 16.69
CA GLN A 23 28.37 13.13 16.92
C GLN A 23 29.66 12.50 16.36
N PRO A 24 30.29 11.56 17.11
CA PRO A 24 31.56 10.97 16.71
C PRO A 24 31.44 10.28 15.35
N VAL A 25 32.23 10.74 14.38
CA VAL A 25 32.27 10.17 13.03
C VAL A 25 33.24 8.99 13.06
N THR A 26 32.75 7.80 12.75
CA THR A 26 33.60 6.60 12.58
C THR A 26 33.76 6.31 11.11
N TRP A 27 35.00 6.10 10.67
CA TRP A 27 35.26 5.57 9.33
C TRP A 27 34.72 4.15 9.25
N ARG A 28 33.93 3.88 8.21
CA ARG A 28 33.37 2.56 7.93
C ARG A 28 33.60 2.23 6.46
N SER A 29 33.86 0.95 6.19
CA SER A 29 33.89 0.45 4.82
C SER A 29 32.47 0.45 4.26
N LEU A 30 32.28 1.12 3.12
CA LEU A 30 31.02 1.15 2.39
C LEU A 30 31.21 0.40 1.08
N GLU A 31 30.56 -0.75 0.94
CA GLU A 31 30.51 -1.46 -0.34
C GLU A 31 29.53 -0.77 -1.29
N LEU A 32 30.08 -0.07 -2.29
CA LEU A 32 29.29 0.59 -3.31
C LEU A 32 28.88 -0.42 -4.39
N ARG A 33 27.59 -0.76 -4.43
CA ARG A 33 27.02 -1.55 -5.53
C ARG A 33 26.77 -0.64 -6.74
N ARG A 34 27.47 -0.92 -7.84
CA ARG A 34 27.25 -0.22 -9.12
C ARG A 34 25.82 -0.46 -9.62
N LYS A 35 25.26 0.51 -10.35
CA LYS A 35 24.07 0.26 -11.17
C LYS A 35 24.49 -0.65 -12.34
N PRO A 36 23.62 -1.57 -12.78
CA PRO A 36 23.92 -2.42 -13.93
C PRO A 36 24.09 -1.57 -15.20
N ILE A 37 25.01 -1.99 -16.07
CA ILE A 37 25.20 -1.34 -17.38
C ILE A 37 24.17 -1.85 -18.39
N ARG A 38 23.87 -1.07 -19.44
CA ARG A 38 22.86 -1.44 -20.46
C ARG A 38 23.06 -2.85 -21.05
N ALA A 39 24.31 -3.22 -21.36
CA ALA A 39 24.63 -4.53 -21.91
C ALA A 39 24.30 -5.70 -20.94
N GLU A 40 24.44 -5.49 -19.63
CA GLU A 40 24.03 -6.50 -18.63
C GLU A 40 22.51 -6.63 -18.57
N MET A 41 21.81 -5.50 -18.60
CA MET A 41 20.34 -5.46 -18.60
C MET A 41 19.75 -6.15 -19.84
N GLU A 42 20.29 -5.89 -21.04
CA GLU A 42 19.86 -6.55 -22.28
C GLU A 42 20.08 -8.06 -22.24
N ARG A 43 21.23 -8.50 -21.72
CA ARG A 43 21.51 -9.93 -21.53
C ARG A 43 20.50 -10.58 -20.60
N TRP A 44 20.21 -9.96 -19.46
CA TRP A 44 19.23 -10.49 -18.51
C TRP A 44 17.80 -10.49 -19.07
N ARG A 45 17.41 -9.45 -19.82
CA ARG A 45 16.12 -9.38 -20.51
C ARG A 45 15.93 -10.55 -21.49
N THR A 46 16.99 -10.91 -22.22
CA THR A 46 16.97 -12.01 -23.19
C THR A 46 16.88 -13.38 -22.51
N GLN A 47 17.41 -13.50 -21.29
CA GLN A 47 17.38 -14.74 -20.50
C GLN A 47 16.08 -14.92 -19.70
N TRP A 48 15.15 -13.97 -19.79
CA TRP A 48 13.91 -14.01 -19.02
C TRP A 48 13.00 -15.16 -19.49
N ASN A 49 12.57 -16.01 -18.56
CA ASN A 49 11.65 -17.09 -18.87
C ASN A 49 10.21 -16.55 -18.70
N PRO A 50 9.39 -16.48 -19.76
CA PRO A 50 8.04 -15.94 -19.65
C PRO A 50 7.12 -16.79 -18.77
N TYR A 51 7.45 -18.06 -18.53
CA TYR A 51 6.63 -19.02 -17.80
C TYR A 51 6.97 -19.15 -16.31
N SER A 52 7.98 -18.43 -15.83
CA SER A 52 8.42 -18.49 -14.43
C SER A 52 8.37 -17.09 -13.83
N GLN A 53 7.39 -16.84 -12.95
CA GLN A 53 7.22 -15.54 -12.30
C GLN A 53 6.75 -15.77 -10.87
N CYS A 54 7.42 -15.14 -9.91
CA CYS A 54 6.95 -15.05 -8.53
C CYS A 54 7.31 -13.70 -7.93
N SER A 55 6.62 -13.31 -6.88
CA SER A 55 6.88 -12.11 -6.12
C SER A 55 8.09 -12.24 -5.19
N TRP A 56 8.58 -11.09 -4.73
CA TRP A 56 9.58 -10.99 -3.67
C TRP A 56 8.91 -10.96 -2.28
N PRO A 57 9.06 -12.00 -1.44
CA PRO A 57 8.26 -12.18 -0.22
C PRO A 57 8.30 -11.02 0.80
N PRO A 58 9.43 -10.30 1.00
CA PRO A 58 9.44 -9.14 1.88
C PRO A 58 8.46 -8.03 1.46
N GLU A 59 8.22 -7.85 0.16
CA GLU A 59 7.26 -6.87 -0.35
C GLU A 59 5.82 -7.34 -0.22
N ASP A 60 5.59 -8.63 -0.41
CA ASP A 60 4.27 -9.26 -0.16
C ASP A 60 3.85 -9.07 1.30
N ASN A 61 4.76 -9.31 2.24
CA ASN A 61 4.50 -9.08 3.67
C ASN A 61 4.19 -7.60 3.98
N LEU A 62 4.87 -6.66 3.30
CA LEU A 62 4.65 -5.23 3.49
C LEU A 62 3.27 -4.81 2.97
N ILE A 63 2.90 -5.23 1.77
CA ILE A 63 1.61 -4.86 1.18
C ILE A 63 0.43 -5.51 1.91
N GLU A 64 0.58 -6.74 2.41
CA GLU A 64 -0.43 -7.42 3.22
C GLU A 64 -0.58 -6.78 4.61
N SER A 65 0.53 -6.41 5.25
CA SER A 65 0.50 -5.64 6.50
C SER A 65 -0.19 -4.29 6.31
N PHE A 66 0.08 -3.63 5.19
CA PHE A 66 -0.59 -2.38 4.86
C PHE A 66 -2.08 -2.56 4.58
N ARG A 67 -2.47 -3.64 3.89
CA ARG A 67 -3.86 -4.02 3.66
C ARG A 67 -4.62 -4.21 4.96
N THR A 68 -4.01 -4.87 5.94
CA THR A 68 -4.61 -5.01 7.27
C THR A 68 -4.87 -3.65 7.91
N ARG A 69 -3.90 -2.73 7.85
CA ARG A 69 -4.08 -1.35 8.37
C ARG A 69 -5.20 -0.58 7.68
N VAL A 70 -5.31 -0.72 6.35
CA VAL A 70 -6.40 -0.08 5.57
C VAL A 70 -7.75 -0.63 6.00
N VAL A 71 -7.88 -1.95 6.15
CA VAL A 71 -9.12 -2.59 6.61
C VAL A 71 -9.49 -2.15 8.03
N ASP A 72 -8.53 -2.09 8.94
CA ASP A 72 -8.80 -1.64 10.32
C ASP A 72 -9.22 -0.17 10.37
N ARG A 73 -8.64 0.67 9.50
CA ARG A 73 -9.08 2.05 9.35
C ARG A 73 -10.50 2.16 8.82
N ALA A 74 -10.86 1.33 7.83
CA ALA A 74 -12.23 1.27 7.30
C ALA A 74 -13.23 0.86 8.40
N LYS A 75 -12.89 -0.16 9.20
CA LYS A 75 -13.70 -0.58 10.35
C LYS A 75 -13.88 0.57 11.34
N ALA A 76 -12.81 1.27 11.70
CA ALA A 76 -12.92 2.42 12.61
C ALA A 76 -13.86 3.51 12.09
N LEU A 77 -13.85 3.80 10.78
CA LEU A 77 -14.78 4.76 10.16
C LEU A 77 -16.23 4.29 10.24
N ILE A 78 -16.50 3.01 9.94
CA ILE A 78 -17.84 2.43 10.06
C ILE A 78 -18.33 2.50 11.51
N GLY A 79 -17.46 2.16 12.48
CA GLY A 79 -17.81 2.21 13.90
C GLY A 79 -18.15 3.63 14.36
N ALA A 80 -17.41 4.63 13.87
CA ALA A 80 -17.66 6.04 14.16
C ALA A 80 -19.00 6.54 13.58
N ASP A 81 -19.35 6.12 12.35
CA ASP A 81 -20.63 6.48 11.71
C ASP A 81 -21.84 5.84 12.42
N LEU A 82 -21.65 4.68 13.05
CA LEU A 82 -22.69 3.98 13.81
C LEU A 82 -22.78 4.40 15.28
N ALA A 83 -21.85 5.23 15.76
CA ALA A 83 -21.79 5.65 17.15
C ALA A 83 -23.06 6.43 17.52
N ARG A 84 -23.63 6.10 18.68
CA ARG A 84 -24.81 6.76 19.25
C ARG A 84 -24.44 7.52 20.50
N SER A 85 -25.19 8.57 20.80
CA SER A 85 -25.02 9.35 22.02
C SER A 85 -26.19 9.05 22.95
N GLU A 86 -25.89 8.64 24.18
CA GLU A 86 -26.86 8.34 25.22
C GLU A 86 -26.59 9.20 26.46
N LYS A 87 -27.63 9.49 27.25
CA LYS A 87 -27.47 10.22 28.51
C LYS A 87 -26.66 9.40 29.51
N PHE A 88 -25.68 10.03 30.13
CA PHE A 88 -24.87 9.43 31.19
C PHE A 88 -25.77 9.01 32.34
N SER A 89 -25.70 7.72 32.69
CA SER A 89 -26.46 7.15 33.81
C SER A 89 -25.50 6.58 34.84
N THR A 90 -24.84 5.46 34.52
CA THR A 90 -23.99 4.73 35.46
C THR A 90 -22.61 4.39 34.92
N SER A 91 -22.37 4.55 33.61
CA SER A 91 -21.12 4.17 32.95
C SER A 91 -20.72 5.19 31.89
N ILE A 92 -19.42 5.42 31.76
CA ILE A 92 -18.81 6.28 30.74
C ILE A 92 -18.90 5.65 29.33
N LYS A 93 -19.33 4.38 29.23
CA LYS A 93 -19.45 3.63 27.96
C LYS A 93 -18.13 3.72 27.18
N ASP A 94 -18.16 4.20 25.93
CA ASP A 94 -16.99 4.34 25.07
C ASP A 94 -16.36 5.75 25.12
N GLY A 95 -16.86 6.62 26.01
CA GLY A 95 -16.32 7.97 26.24
C GLY A 95 -17.39 9.05 26.29
N ILE A 96 -17.03 10.25 26.73
CA ILE A 96 -17.94 11.40 26.80
C ILE A 96 -18.14 12.00 25.41
N ASP A 97 -19.39 12.22 25.01
CA ASP A 97 -19.71 13.04 23.85
C ASP A 97 -19.72 14.52 24.22
N ILE A 98 -18.57 15.16 24.10
CA ILE A 98 -18.42 16.59 24.41
C ILE A 98 -19.36 17.44 23.55
N ARG A 99 -19.56 17.09 22.27
CA ARG A 99 -20.40 17.90 21.37
C ARG A 99 -21.85 17.83 21.80
N GLU A 100 -22.35 16.62 22.08
CA GLU A 100 -23.75 16.44 22.47
C GLU A 100 -24.01 16.95 23.89
N THR A 101 -23.03 16.84 24.79
CA THR A 101 -23.06 17.43 26.13
C THR A 101 -23.10 18.95 26.06
N LEU A 102 -22.30 19.59 25.20
CA LEU A 102 -22.35 21.04 25.00
C LEU A 102 -23.66 21.51 24.34
N ARG A 103 -24.22 20.69 23.44
CA ARG A 103 -25.52 21.00 22.81
C ARG A 103 -26.66 21.02 23.83
N HIS A 104 -26.64 20.11 24.80
CA HIS A 104 -27.61 20.01 25.89
C HIS A 104 -27.08 20.61 27.21
N TRP A 105 -26.16 21.58 27.13
CA TRP A 105 -25.52 22.13 28.32
C TRP A 105 -26.53 22.72 29.31
N TYR A 106 -27.65 23.23 28.80
CA TYR A 106 -28.73 23.81 29.58
C TYR A 106 -29.51 22.77 30.43
N ASP A 107 -29.46 21.49 30.07
CA ASP A 107 -30.11 20.40 30.81
C ASP A 107 -29.25 19.90 31.99
N GLY A 108 -27.97 20.28 32.04
CA GLY A 108 -27.01 19.82 33.06
C GLY A 108 -26.61 18.35 32.93
N ASP A 109 -27.02 17.71 31.83
CA ASP A 109 -26.79 16.29 31.56
C ASP A 109 -25.50 16.05 30.77
N ILE A 110 -24.75 15.02 31.15
CA ILE A 110 -23.58 14.56 30.42
C ILE A 110 -24.03 13.49 29.43
N TYR A 111 -23.52 13.52 28.20
CA TYR A 111 -23.79 12.51 27.18
C TYR A 111 -22.55 11.64 26.95
N VAL A 112 -22.76 10.35 26.74
CA VAL A 112 -21.71 9.36 26.45
C VAL A 112 -21.93 8.71 25.09
N LYS A 113 -20.82 8.35 24.44
CA LYS A 113 -20.81 7.64 23.17
C LYS A 113 -20.92 6.14 23.42
N VAL A 114 -21.73 5.49 22.60
CA VAL A 114 -21.86 4.05 22.50
C VAL A 114 -21.48 3.65 21.07
N MET A 115 -20.35 2.99 20.93
CA MET A 115 -19.92 2.36 19.68
C MET A 115 -20.52 0.95 19.64
N PRO A 116 -21.24 0.57 18.56
CA PRO A 116 -21.80 -0.76 18.48
C PRO A 116 -20.69 -1.83 18.44
N PRO A 117 -20.88 -2.97 19.14
CA PRO A 117 -19.85 -3.99 19.29
C PRO A 117 -19.49 -4.72 17.98
N SER A 118 -20.37 -4.67 16.97
CA SER A 118 -20.14 -5.28 15.66
C SER A 118 -19.97 -4.23 14.57
N VAL A 119 -18.76 -3.70 14.47
CA VAL A 119 -18.31 -3.16 13.19
C VAL A 119 -18.25 -4.35 12.22
N GLY A 120 -18.98 -4.30 11.10
CA GLY A 120 -19.06 -5.38 10.13
C GLY A 120 -17.69 -5.93 9.72
N LYS A 121 -17.64 -7.18 9.27
CA LYS A 121 -16.42 -7.75 8.69
C LYS A 121 -16.17 -7.10 7.31
N ILE A 122 -14.91 -6.97 6.96
CA ILE A 122 -14.46 -6.54 5.63
C ILE A 122 -13.48 -7.60 5.17
N ASP A 123 -13.83 -8.28 4.08
CA ASP A 123 -13.01 -9.33 3.46
C ASP A 123 -12.39 -8.89 2.14
N CYS A 124 -12.68 -7.67 1.68
CA CYS A 124 -12.14 -7.12 0.45
C CYS A 124 -11.60 -5.70 0.64
N CYS A 125 -10.41 -5.45 0.10
CA CYS A 125 -9.76 -4.15 0.08
C CYS A 125 -9.31 -3.83 -1.34
N VAL A 126 -9.62 -2.62 -1.82
CA VAL A 126 -9.09 -2.09 -3.09
C VAL A 126 -8.18 -0.91 -2.75
N MET A 127 -6.97 -0.93 -3.27
CA MET A 127 -6.02 0.16 -3.18
C MET A 127 -5.72 0.68 -4.57
N LEU A 128 -6.08 1.93 -4.82
CA LEU A 128 -5.72 2.66 -6.02
C LEU A 128 -4.63 3.64 -5.61
N PHE A 129 -3.47 3.54 -6.23
CA PHE A 129 -2.35 4.43 -5.98
C PHE A 129 -2.31 5.57 -6.98
N ASP A 130 -2.82 5.33 -8.19
CA ASP A 130 -2.91 6.30 -9.27
C ASP A 130 -4.35 6.40 -9.79
N THR A 131 -4.85 7.62 -10.01
CA THR A 131 -6.23 7.86 -10.49
C THR A 131 -6.37 9.25 -11.14
N PRO A 132 -6.71 9.35 -12.44
CA PRO A 132 -7.03 8.25 -13.36
C PRO A 132 -5.78 7.49 -13.83
N ALA A 133 -5.87 6.17 -13.95
CA ALA A 133 -4.81 5.32 -14.48
C ALA A 133 -4.93 5.22 -16.01
N ASP A 134 -3.82 5.43 -16.73
CA ASP A 134 -3.77 5.17 -18.17
C ASP A 134 -3.41 3.69 -18.42
N PRO A 135 -4.24 2.92 -19.15
CA PRO A 135 -3.92 1.54 -19.53
C PRO A 135 -2.60 1.37 -20.28
N ARG A 136 -2.06 2.43 -20.88
CA ARG A 136 -0.76 2.42 -21.57
C ARG A 136 0.41 2.41 -20.59
N ASP A 137 0.27 3.08 -19.46
CA ASP A 137 1.29 3.12 -18.40
C ASP A 137 1.25 1.86 -17.54
N TYR A 138 0.08 1.20 -17.48
CA TYR A 138 -0.16 -0.01 -16.70
C TYR A 138 -0.60 -1.21 -17.56
N PRO A 139 0.24 -1.69 -18.50
CA PRO A 139 -0.13 -2.79 -19.39
C PRO A 139 -0.16 -4.15 -18.68
N TRP A 140 0.59 -4.31 -17.57
CA TRP A 140 0.68 -5.58 -16.86
C TRP A 140 -0.48 -5.75 -15.91
N LYS A 141 -1.32 -6.74 -16.20
CA LYS A 141 -2.58 -7.02 -15.53
C LYS A 141 -2.67 -8.51 -15.24
N THR A 142 -2.85 -8.87 -13.98
CA THR A 142 -2.97 -10.28 -13.60
C THR A 142 -3.73 -10.44 -12.29
N THR A 143 -4.19 -11.67 -12.06
CA THR A 143 -4.66 -12.16 -10.76
C THR A 143 -3.65 -13.19 -10.25
N TRP A 144 -3.13 -12.97 -9.04
CA TRP A 144 -2.23 -13.87 -8.33
C TRP A 144 -2.96 -14.56 -7.19
N PHE A 145 -2.69 -15.85 -7.06
CA PHE A 145 -3.21 -16.67 -5.98
C PHE A 145 -2.20 -16.72 -4.85
N ALA A 146 -2.70 -16.71 -3.62
CA ALA A 146 -1.91 -16.85 -2.41
C ALA A 146 -1.07 -18.13 -2.46
N GLU A 147 0.25 -18.02 -2.23
CA GLU A 147 1.15 -19.16 -2.00
C GLU A 147 1.08 -19.61 -0.54
N HIS A 148 0.68 -18.71 0.37
CA HIS A 148 0.64 -18.92 1.81
C HIS A 148 -0.74 -18.57 2.42
N ASP A 149 -1.13 -19.23 3.52
CA ASP A 149 -2.45 -19.07 4.16
C ASP A 149 -2.73 -17.64 4.66
N GLU A 150 -1.68 -16.86 4.92
CA GLU A 150 -1.76 -15.47 5.40
C GLU A 150 -1.88 -14.45 4.25
N GLU A 151 -1.73 -14.89 3.00
CA GLU A 151 -1.80 -14.04 1.81
C GLU A 151 -3.23 -13.91 1.30
N SER A 152 -3.53 -12.76 0.72
CA SER A 152 -4.80 -12.54 0.03
C SER A 152 -4.74 -13.06 -1.40
N THR A 153 -5.92 -13.34 -1.97
CA THR A 153 -6.02 -13.41 -3.43
C THR A 153 -5.92 -12.00 -3.99
N LEU A 154 -4.92 -11.78 -4.83
CA LEU A 154 -4.51 -10.47 -5.30
C LEU A 154 -4.88 -10.31 -6.78
N ALA A 155 -5.48 -9.20 -7.16
CA ALA A 155 -5.60 -8.82 -8.57
C ALA A 155 -5.16 -7.38 -8.76
N PHE A 156 -4.34 -7.11 -9.76
CA PHE A 156 -3.72 -5.79 -9.89
C PHE A 156 -3.46 -5.40 -11.34
N PHE A 157 -3.19 -4.11 -11.50
CA PHE A 157 -2.57 -3.54 -12.69
C PHE A 157 -1.31 -2.76 -12.30
N ALA A 158 -0.27 -2.91 -13.11
CA ALA A 158 1.07 -2.38 -12.86
C ALA A 158 1.78 -2.06 -14.18
N SER A 159 2.87 -1.30 -14.08
CA SER A 159 3.75 -1.03 -15.23
C SER A 159 4.37 -2.32 -15.77
N ASP A 160 4.86 -2.31 -17.01
CA ASP A 160 5.56 -3.47 -17.56
C ASP A 160 6.88 -3.69 -16.80
N PHE A 161 6.98 -4.80 -16.09
CA PHE A 161 8.21 -5.16 -15.37
C PHE A 161 9.39 -5.39 -16.32
N LYS A 162 9.14 -5.71 -17.60
CA LYS A 162 10.20 -5.95 -18.59
C LYS A 162 10.98 -4.71 -18.96
N ASP A 163 10.45 -3.53 -18.65
CA ASP A 163 11.11 -2.26 -18.92
C ASP A 163 12.19 -1.93 -17.89
N GLU A 164 12.09 -2.47 -16.67
CA GLU A 164 13.01 -2.20 -15.58
C GLU A 164 13.63 -3.49 -15.00
N ILE A 165 14.63 -4.03 -15.71
CA ILE A 165 15.43 -5.17 -15.24
C ILE A 165 16.55 -4.68 -14.32
N ILE A 166 16.50 -5.06 -13.04
CA ILE A 166 17.46 -4.61 -12.03
C ILE A 166 18.58 -5.63 -11.75
N GLY A 167 18.37 -6.89 -12.12
CA GLY A 167 19.31 -7.98 -11.86
C GLY A 167 19.01 -9.24 -12.68
N PRO A 168 19.86 -10.28 -12.59
CA PRO A 168 19.63 -11.54 -13.28
C PRO A 168 18.35 -12.20 -12.79
N GLY A 169 17.32 -12.21 -13.64
CA GLY A 169 15.99 -12.74 -13.29
C GLY A 169 15.22 -11.87 -12.29
N ILE A 170 15.57 -10.59 -12.15
CA ILE A 170 14.90 -9.66 -11.23
C ILE A 170 14.47 -8.43 -12.01
N ALA A 171 13.17 -8.17 -11.99
CA ALA A 171 12.53 -7.03 -12.64
C ALA A 171 11.76 -6.22 -11.61
N LEU A 172 11.54 -4.94 -11.89
CA LEU A 172 10.75 -4.04 -11.07
C LEU A 172 9.54 -3.55 -11.86
N ALA A 173 8.38 -3.58 -11.24
CA ALA A 173 7.19 -2.87 -11.71
C ALA A 173 6.63 -1.98 -10.61
N THR A 174 5.76 -1.07 -11.03
CA THR A 174 5.06 -0.14 -10.15
C THR A 174 3.56 -0.41 -10.22
N TYR A 175 2.93 -0.72 -9.09
CA TYR A 175 1.48 -0.84 -8.98
C TYR A 175 0.79 0.49 -9.27
N GLY A 176 -0.22 0.43 -10.13
CA GLY A 176 -1.22 1.49 -10.29
C GLY A 176 -2.42 1.27 -9.37
N GLY A 177 -2.80 0.00 -9.17
CA GLY A 177 -3.84 -0.38 -8.23
C GLY A 177 -3.93 -1.90 -8.04
N ALA A 178 -4.47 -2.31 -6.89
CA ALA A 178 -4.61 -3.69 -6.49
C ALA A 178 -5.89 -3.94 -5.67
N MET A 179 -6.47 -5.11 -5.85
CA MET A 179 -7.58 -5.67 -5.08
C MET A 179 -7.05 -6.87 -4.28
N PHE A 180 -7.41 -6.91 -3.00
CA PHE A 180 -7.02 -7.94 -2.05
C PHE A 180 -8.30 -8.60 -1.50
N LEU A 181 -8.38 -9.92 -1.59
CA LEU A 181 -9.45 -10.73 -0.99
C LEU A 181 -8.89 -11.63 0.09
N PHE A 182 -9.39 -11.45 1.32
CA PHE A 182 -8.93 -12.21 2.47
C PHE A 182 -10.07 -12.61 3.41
N PRO A 183 -10.15 -13.86 3.87
CA PRO A 183 -9.34 -15.04 3.50
C PRO A 183 -9.23 -15.28 1.98
N PRO A 184 -8.14 -15.90 1.49
CA PRO A 184 -7.94 -16.12 0.06
C PRO A 184 -9.05 -17.00 -0.51
N VAL A 185 -9.57 -16.62 -1.68
CA VAL A 185 -10.63 -17.35 -2.39
C VAL A 185 -10.21 -17.46 -3.85
N PRO A 186 -10.21 -18.67 -4.44
CA PRO A 186 -9.91 -18.81 -5.86
C PRO A 186 -10.99 -18.11 -6.70
N ILE A 187 -10.58 -17.09 -7.43
CA ILE A 187 -11.42 -16.35 -8.39
C ILE A 187 -10.83 -16.50 -9.80
N PRO A 188 -11.65 -16.41 -10.87
CA PRO A 188 -11.11 -16.31 -12.21
C PRO A 188 -10.25 -15.04 -12.35
N ASP A 189 -9.37 -15.03 -13.35
CA ASP A 189 -8.65 -13.82 -13.73
C ASP A 189 -9.65 -12.72 -14.08
N ILE A 190 -9.67 -11.67 -13.25
CA ILE A 190 -10.65 -10.60 -13.35
C ILE A 190 -10.49 -9.82 -14.65
N TRP A 191 -9.31 -9.86 -15.28
CA TRP A 191 -9.00 -9.10 -16.49
C TRP A 191 -9.59 -9.73 -17.75
N THR A 192 -9.92 -11.03 -17.68
CA THR A 192 -10.54 -11.79 -18.77
C THR A 192 -11.97 -12.23 -18.45
N ASP A 193 -12.47 -11.97 -17.24
CA ASP A 193 -13.84 -12.30 -16.82
C ASP A 193 -14.92 -11.48 -17.59
N PRO A 194 -15.76 -12.13 -18.42
CA PRO A 194 -16.77 -11.44 -19.22
C PRO A 194 -17.84 -10.72 -18.39
N ARG A 195 -18.03 -11.12 -17.13
CA ARG A 195 -19.01 -10.49 -16.23
C ARG A 195 -18.64 -9.05 -15.90
N LEU A 196 -17.38 -8.66 -16.13
CA LEU A 196 -16.81 -7.35 -15.84
C LEU A 196 -16.67 -6.47 -17.10
N ASP A 197 -17.08 -6.92 -18.28
CA ASP A 197 -16.89 -6.20 -19.56
C ASP A 197 -17.73 -4.92 -19.70
N PHE A 198 -18.62 -4.66 -18.76
CA PHE A 198 -19.31 -3.36 -18.66
C PHE A 198 -18.41 -2.24 -18.10
N THR A 199 -17.15 -2.54 -17.78
CA THR A 199 -16.17 -1.58 -17.25
C THR A 199 -15.14 -1.23 -18.33
N ASP A 200 -14.94 0.06 -18.56
CA ASP A 200 -14.06 0.57 -19.62
C ASP A 200 -12.65 0.94 -19.13
N ASP A 201 -12.48 1.13 -17.82
CA ASP A 201 -11.23 1.57 -17.18
C ASP A 201 -10.72 0.56 -16.13
N LEU A 202 -9.43 0.67 -15.77
CA LEU A 202 -8.76 -0.29 -14.90
C LEU A 202 -9.30 -0.26 -13.47
N GLU A 203 -9.56 0.93 -12.95
CA GLU A 203 -10.01 1.17 -11.58
C GLU A 203 -11.43 0.65 -11.37
N ASN A 204 -12.33 0.93 -12.30
CA ASN A 204 -13.71 0.46 -12.26
C ASN A 204 -13.77 -1.05 -12.46
N ARG A 205 -12.86 -1.66 -13.25
CA ARG A 205 -12.74 -3.12 -13.34
C ARG A 205 -12.30 -3.74 -12.03
N LEU A 206 -11.28 -3.19 -11.35
CA LEU A 206 -10.89 -3.63 -10.00
C LEU A 206 -12.03 -3.48 -8.99
N ILE A 207 -12.71 -2.34 -8.98
CA ILE A 207 -13.82 -2.07 -8.06
C ILE A 207 -15.00 -3.00 -8.34
N ALA A 208 -15.31 -3.26 -9.61
CA ALA A 208 -16.36 -4.19 -10.00
C ALA A 208 -16.02 -5.62 -9.59
N ALA A 209 -14.78 -6.06 -9.81
CA ALA A 209 -14.29 -7.36 -9.35
C ALA A 209 -14.39 -7.49 -7.83
N ALA A 210 -13.95 -6.48 -7.09
CA ALA A 210 -14.08 -6.42 -5.64
C ALA A 210 -15.54 -6.56 -5.20
N CYS A 211 -16.45 -5.85 -5.87
CA CYS A 211 -17.88 -5.91 -5.56
C CYS A 211 -18.53 -7.25 -5.88
N LEU A 212 -18.06 -7.91 -6.94
CA LEU A 212 -18.53 -9.21 -7.39
C LEU A 212 -18.07 -10.34 -6.45
N HIS A 213 -16.82 -10.28 -5.99
CA HIS A 213 -16.18 -11.38 -5.26
C HIS A 213 -16.16 -11.23 -3.73
N ALA A 214 -16.32 -10.02 -3.20
CA ALA A 214 -16.45 -9.81 -1.75
C ALA A 214 -17.66 -10.58 -1.19
N ARG A 215 -17.53 -11.19 -0.02
CA ARG A 215 -18.70 -11.75 0.68
C ARG A 215 -19.38 -10.68 1.50
N GLU A 216 -18.60 -9.80 2.11
CA GLU A 216 -19.11 -8.77 2.99
C GLU A 216 -19.69 -7.57 2.22
N ARG A 217 -20.66 -6.87 2.84
CA ARG A 217 -21.33 -5.72 2.21
C ARG A 217 -20.37 -4.54 2.01
N GLN A 218 -19.43 -4.38 2.93
CA GLN A 218 -18.52 -3.24 3.01
C GLN A 218 -17.17 -3.60 2.39
N ILE A 219 -16.68 -2.75 1.50
CA ILE A 219 -15.40 -2.92 0.82
C ILE A 219 -14.54 -1.71 1.17
N ALA A 220 -13.34 -1.95 1.69
CA ALA A 220 -12.39 -0.88 1.94
C ALA A 220 -11.84 -0.37 0.61
N LEU A 221 -11.86 0.95 0.41
CA LEU A 221 -11.32 1.60 -0.79
C LEU A 221 -10.30 2.66 -0.38
N LEU A 222 -9.03 2.39 -0.61
CA LEU A 222 -7.96 3.36 -0.52
C LEU A 222 -7.76 4.03 -1.89
N SER A 223 -7.84 5.35 -1.97
CA SER A 223 -7.59 6.07 -3.24
C SER A 223 -7.22 7.54 -3.01
N PRO A 224 -6.49 8.19 -3.95
CA PRO A 224 -6.15 9.61 -3.85
C PRO A 224 -7.40 10.50 -3.87
N LYS A 225 -8.41 10.11 -4.65
CA LYS A 225 -9.68 10.82 -4.81
C LYS A 225 -10.83 10.01 -4.23
N ALA A 226 -11.81 10.70 -3.64
CA ALA A 226 -13.04 10.08 -3.15
C ALA A 226 -13.82 9.38 -4.29
N PRO A 227 -14.59 8.32 -4.00
CA PRO A 227 -15.29 7.56 -5.03
C PRO A 227 -16.27 8.43 -5.81
N GLY A 228 -16.07 8.49 -7.13
CA GLY A 228 -16.94 9.20 -8.06
C GLY A 228 -18.31 8.56 -8.23
N ALA A 229 -19.16 9.19 -9.05
CA ALA A 229 -20.51 8.68 -9.34
C ALA A 229 -20.48 7.31 -10.04
N LEU A 230 -19.49 7.05 -10.89
CA LEU A 230 -19.32 5.77 -11.58
C LEU A 230 -19.09 4.63 -10.58
N TRP A 231 -18.05 4.75 -9.74
CA TRP A 231 -17.71 3.72 -8.74
C TRP A 231 -18.85 3.47 -7.74
N ARG A 232 -19.56 4.53 -7.31
CA ARG A 232 -20.74 4.38 -6.45
C ARG A 232 -21.89 3.65 -7.15
N ARG A 233 -22.12 3.89 -8.45
CA ARG A 233 -23.12 3.15 -9.23
C ARG A 233 -22.73 1.68 -9.39
N THR A 234 -21.46 1.40 -9.68
CA THR A 234 -20.92 0.03 -9.73
C THR A 234 -21.15 -0.70 -8.40
N ALA A 235 -20.76 -0.10 -7.27
CA ALA A 235 -20.98 -0.70 -5.96
C ALA A 235 -22.48 -0.94 -5.67
N LYS A 236 -23.35 0.02 -6.00
CA LYS A 236 -24.80 -0.13 -5.85
C LYS A 236 -25.37 -1.28 -6.70
N LYS A 237 -24.88 -1.49 -7.92
CA LYS A 237 -25.29 -2.60 -8.81
C LYS A 237 -25.09 -3.96 -8.14
N PHE A 238 -24.04 -4.10 -7.33
CA PHE A 238 -23.74 -5.33 -6.58
C PHE A 238 -24.23 -5.30 -5.13
N HIS A 239 -25.04 -4.31 -4.74
CA HIS A 239 -25.49 -4.11 -3.36
C HIS A 239 -24.35 -3.97 -2.33
N ARG A 240 -23.21 -3.39 -2.76
CA ARG A 240 -22.03 -3.14 -1.93
C ARG A 240 -21.93 -1.67 -1.52
N GLN A 241 -21.18 -1.43 -0.45
CA GLN A 241 -20.85 -0.11 0.06
C GLN A 241 -19.32 0.07 0.09
N LEU A 242 -18.83 1.11 -0.60
CA LEU A 242 -17.42 1.49 -0.57
C LEU A 242 -17.15 2.35 0.67
N VAL A 243 -16.19 1.94 1.49
CA VAL A 243 -15.69 2.70 2.64
C VAL A 243 -14.38 3.36 2.22
N HIS A 244 -14.45 4.65 1.90
CA HIS A 244 -13.32 5.38 1.34
C HIS A 244 -12.33 5.81 2.43
N ILE A 245 -11.06 5.55 2.17
CA ILE A 245 -9.91 6.00 2.93
C ILE A 245 -9.05 6.84 1.99
N PRO A 246 -8.88 8.14 2.24
CA PRO A 246 -7.98 8.98 1.46
C PRO A 246 -6.52 8.51 1.59
N LEU A 247 -5.83 8.43 0.45
CA LEU A 247 -4.40 8.08 0.41
C LEU A 247 -3.53 9.06 1.22
N THR A 248 -3.97 10.32 1.33
CA THR A 248 -3.30 11.40 2.09
C THR A 248 -3.19 11.15 3.59
N GLN A 249 -3.89 10.14 4.13
CA GLN A 249 -3.72 9.73 5.54
C GLN A 249 -2.41 8.95 5.78
N PHE A 250 -1.68 8.60 4.72
CA PHE A 250 -0.47 7.78 4.78
C PHE A 250 0.74 8.56 4.26
N ASN A 251 1.93 8.16 4.70
CA ASN A 251 3.19 8.78 4.28
C ASN A 251 3.50 8.45 2.81
N ASP A 252 3.75 9.47 1.99
CA ASP A 252 4.08 9.34 0.56
C ASP A 252 5.27 8.41 0.31
N ALA A 253 6.33 8.47 1.13
CA ALA A 253 7.49 7.59 0.96
C ALA A 253 7.13 6.11 1.16
N MET A 254 6.29 5.83 2.15
CA MET A 254 5.77 4.48 2.39
C MET A 254 4.85 4.03 1.24
N ILE A 255 4.02 4.93 0.71
CA ILE A 255 3.17 4.62 -0.45
C ILE A 255 4.02 4.30 -1.68
N GLN A 256 5.07 5.08 -1.98
CA GLN A 256 5.96 4.76 -3.10
C GLN A 256 6.65 3.42 -2.91
N GLN A 257 7.07 3.09 -1.68
CA GLN A 257 7.63 1.78 -1.37
C GLN A 257 6.61 0.65 -1.61
N LEU A 258 5.36 0.82 -1.18
CA LEU A 258 4.29 -0.16 -1.37
C LEU A 258 3.88 -0.34 -2.83
N ARG A 259 4.13 0.66 -3.68
CA ARG A 259 3.88 0.56 -5.12
C ARG A 259 4.95 -0.25 -5.84
N MET A 260 6.15 -0.35 -5.30
CA MET A 260 7.21 -1.15 -5.92
C MET A 260 6.92 -2.63 -5.73
N VAL A 261 6.98 -3.38 -6.84
CA VAL A 261 6.89 -4.84 -6.83
C VAL A 261 8.03 -5.43 -7.64
N HIS A 262 8.86 -6.20 -6.97
CA HIS A 262 9.89 -6.98 -7.63
C HIS A 262 9.32 -8.31 -8.12
N VAL A 263 9.45 -8.51 -9.42
CA VAL A 263 9.10 -9.76 -10.10
C VAL A 263 10.38 -10.57 -10.25
N LEU A 264 10.32 -11.82 -9.81
CA LEU A 264 11.42 -12.76 -9.87
C LEU A 264 11.13 -13.83 -10.91
N ASN A 265 12.12 -14.13 -11.74
CA ASN A 265 12.06 -15.14 -12.80
C ASN A 265 12.24 -16.57 -12.26
N GLY A 266 11.61 -16.89 -11.13
CA GLY A 266 11.72 -18.19 -10.45
C GLY A 266 12.04 -18.07 -8.96
N ARG A 267 11.68 -19.13 -8.21
CA ARG A 267 11.87 -19.17 -6.74
C ARG A 267 13.34 -19.21 -6.35
N GLU A 268 14.19 -19.79 -7.18
CA GLU A 268 15.64 -19.85 -7.02
C GLU A 268 16.28 -18.45 -6.94
N VAL A 269 15.69 -17.46 -7.64
CA VAL A 269 16.16 -16.07 -7.64
C VAL A 269 16.03 -15.44 -6.25
N ARG A 270 15.08 -15.90 -5.42
CA ARG A 270 14.90 -15.41 -4.04
C ARG A 270 16.16 -15.55 -3.19
N SER A 271 17.02 -16.54 -3.49
CA SER A 271 18.28 -16.78 -2.75
C SER A 271 19.31 -15.66 -2.88
N PHE A 272 19.29 -14.91 -3.98
CA PHE A 272 20.25 -13.84 -4.24
C PHE A 272 19.60 -12.47 -4.54
N ALA A 273 18.27 -12.38 -4.62
CA ALA A 273 17.55 -11.15 -4.96
C ALA A 273 17.88 -9.96 -4.04
N GLU A 274 18.11 -10.21 -2.75
CA GLU A 274 18.52 -9.17 -1.78
C GLU A 274 19.86 -8.50 -2.13
N HIS A 275 20.69 -9.12 -2.98
CA HIS A 275 21.92 -8.50 -3.48
C HIS A 275 21.65 -7.39 -4.51
N PHE A 276 20.50 -7.42 -5.17
CA PHE A 276 20.12 -6.47 -6.22
C PHE A 276 19.03 -5.50 -5.77
N ILE A 277 18.10 -5.97 -4.94
CA ILE A 277 17.01 -5.18 -4.38
C ILE A 277 17.55 -4.29 -3.26
N ARG A 278 17.44 -2.97 -3.44
CA ARG A 278 17.90 -1.98 -2.46
C ARG A 278 16.76 -1.69 -1.48
N LYS A 279 16.98 -1.88 -0.18
CA LYS A 279 16.08 -1.34 0.85
C LYS A 279 16.29 0.18 0.89
N SER A 280 15.29 0.92 0.42
CA SER A 280 15.21 2.39 0.50
C SER A 280 14.88 2.85 1.91
#